data_AF-A0A2U8VYR5-F1
#
_entry.id   AF-A0A2U8VYR5-F1
#
_cell.length_a   1.000
_cell.length_b   1.000
_cell.length_c   1.000
_cell.angle_alpha   90.00
_cell.angle_beta   90.00
_cell.angle_gamma   90.00
#
_symmetry.space_group_name_H-M   'P 1'
#
loop_
_entity.id
_entity.type
_entity.pdbx_description
1 polymer ?
#
loop_
_entity_poly.entity_id
_entity_poly.type
_entity_poly.pdbx_seq_one_letter_code
_entity_poly.pdbx_strand_id
1 'polypeptide(L)'
;MIFQTALAAAILLGVGLGSAGAAEIGPGGAASIDLGSLSGVAYYTPEARGYRVVVTLAPRAAAPAMRFEAVLGADQSMTLSTPRAPGDATDAIEIARVGDSVQVRARRTGDLRQAAALD
;
A
#
# COMPACT_ATOMS: atom_id res chain seq x y z
N MET A 1 -45.25 18.83 -38.96
CA MET A 1 -44.65 17.77 -39.83
C MET A 1 -43.16 18.04 -39.86
N ILE A 2 -42.24 17.23 -39.35
CA ILE A 2 -42.20 15.79 -39.11
C ILE A 2 -41.29 15.54 -37.89
N PHE A 3 -41.74 14.67 -36.99
CA PHE A 3 -40.94 14.12 -35.90
C PHE A 3 -39.92 13.13 -36.49
N GLN A 4 -38.63 13.29 -36.20
CA GLN A 4 -37.64 12.25 -36.46
C GLN A 4 -36.86 11.95 -35.19
N THR A 5 -37.28 10.85 -34.59
CA THR A 5 -36.61 10.10 -33.53
C THR A 5 -35.30 9.51 -34.07
N ALA A 6 -34.21 9.66 -33.33
CA ALA A 6 -33.00 8.87 -33.53
C ALA A 6 -32.53 8.31 -32.18
N LEU A 7 -32.71 7.01 -32.04
CA LEU A 7 -32.23 6.13 -30.98
C LEU A 7 -30.81 5.66 -31.33
N ALA A 8 -29.98 5.40 -30.31
CA ALA A 8 -28.75 4.57 -30.25
C ALA A 8 -27.51 5.37 -29.82
N ALA A 9 -26.61 4.92 -28.95
CA ALA A 9 -26.55 3.74 -28.10
C ALA A 9 -25.58 4.11 -26.95
N ALA A 10 -25.97 3.89 -25.70
CA ALA A 10 -25.08 4.14 -24.56
C ALA A 10 -24.09 2.97 -24.43
N ILE A 11 -22.88 3.14 -24.98
CA ILE A 11 -21.77 2.22 -24.70
C ILE A 11 -21.27 2.55 -23.29
N LEU A 12 -21.78 1.81 -22.29
CA LEU A 12 -21.18 1.77 -20.96
C LEU A 12 -19.85 1.02 -21.09
N LEU A 13 -18.77 1.76 -21.32
CA LEU A 13 -17.41 1.28 -21.11
C LEU A 13 -17.28 0.94 -19.62
N GLY A 14 -17.47 -0.33 -19.28
CA GLY A 14 -17.09 -0.86 -17.98
C GLY A 14 -15.59 -0.71 -17.80
N VAL A 15 -15.17 0.40 -17.19
CA VAL A 15 -13.81 0.57 -16.73
C VAL A 15 -13.62 -0.48 -15.65
N GLY A 16 -12.92 -1.55 -15.98
CA GLY A 16 -12.47 -2.53 -15.00
C GLY A 16 -11.71 -1.78 -13.92
N LEU A 17 -12.28 -1.72 -12.72
CA LEU A 17 -11.58 -1.31 -11.52
C LEU A 17 -10.47 -2.35 -11.32
N GLY A 18 -9.29 -2.09 -11.88
CA GLY A 18 -8.11 -2.86 -11.58
C GLY A 18 -7.94 -2.86 -10.07
N SER A 19 -8.10 -4.01 -9.44
CA SER A 19 -7.86 -4.16 -8.01
C SER A 19 -6.43 -3.72 -7.76
N ALA A 20 -6.26 -2.59 -7.07
CA ALA A 20 -4.97 -2.19 -6.55
C ALA A 20 -4.54 -3.31 -5.59
N GLY A 21 -3.60 -4.14 -6.04
CA GLY A 21 -3.21 -5.37 -5.36
C GLY A 21 -2.60 -5.05 -4.00
N ALA A 22 -3.41 -5.08 -2.95
CA ALA A 22 -2.95 -5.14 -1.58
C ALA A 22 -2.52 -6.58 -1.31
N ALA A 23 -1.28 -6.78 -0.87
CA ALA A 23 -0.87 -8.06 -0.34
C ALA A 23 -1.43 -8.19 1.07
N GLU A 24 -2.34 -9.14 1.27
CA GLU A 24 -2.89 -9.43 2.60
C GLU A 24 -1.99 -10.44 3.31
N ILE A 25 -1.63 -10.11 4.56
CA ILE A 25 -0.94 -11.01 5.47
C ILE A 25 -2.01 -11.56 6.41
N GLY A 26 -2.28 -12.85 6.29
CA GLY A 26 -3.07 -13.59 7.28
C GLY A 26 -2.21 -13.99 8.50
N PRO A 27 -2.83 -14.48 9.58
CA PRO A 27 -2.11 -14.89 10.79
C PRO A 27 -1.03 -15.95 10.48
N GLY A 28 0.21 -15.68 10.86
CA GLY A 28 1.36 -16.57 10.59
C GLY A 28 1.93 -16.48 9.17
N GLY A 29 1.38 -15.62 8.31
CA GLY A 29 1.90 -15.35 6.97
C GLY A 29 2.97 -14.25 6.94
N ALA A 30 3.57 -14.06 5.77
CA ALA A 30 4.45 -12.93 5.47
C ALA A 30 4.15 -12.38 4.07
N ALA A 31 4.32 -11.07 3.88
CA ALA A 31 4.30 -10.43 2.57
C ALA A 31 5.70 -10.02 2.14
N SER A 32 6.00 -10.19 0.85
CA SER A 32 7.18 -9.60 0.23
C SER A 32 7.01 -8.09 0.09
N ILE A 33 8.08 -7.35 0.32
CA ILE A 33 8.14 -5.90 0.24
C ILE A 33 9.11 -5.51 -0.88
N ASP A 34 8.65 -4.66 -1.79
CA ASP A 34 9.50 -3.94 -2.73
C ASP A 34 9.46 -2.44 -2.43
N LEU A 35 10.63 -1.87 -2.14
CA LEU A 35 10.81 -0.45 -1.88
C LEU A 35 12.00 0.09 -2.69
N GLY A 36 12.01 -0.21 -3.99
CA GLY A 36 12.97 0.33 -4.95
C GLY A 36 14.37 -0.25 -4.78
N SER A 37 15.27 0.45 -4.08
CA SER A 37 16.62 -0.07 -3.82
C SER A 37 16.66 -1.10 -2.68
N LEU A 38 15.59 -1.16 -1.89
CA LEU A 38 15.43 -2.08 -0.77
C LEU A 38 14.36 -3.14 -1.10
N SER A 39 14.60 -4.36 -0.67
CA SER A 39 13.61 -5.44 -0.71
C SER A 39 13.57 -6.18 0.61
N GLY A 40 12.45 -6.83 0.91
CA GLY A 40 12.34 -7.51 2.18
C GLY A 40 11.05 -8.26 2.39
N VAL A 41 10.76 -8.51 3.66
CA VAL A 41 9.56 -9.22 4.10
C VAL A 41 8.93 -8.50 5.29
N ALA A 42 7.61 -8.54 5.35
CA ALA A 42 6.82 -8.11 6.49
C ALA A 42 6.01 -9.28 7.04
N TYR A 43 5.90 -9.40 8.35
CA TYR A 43 4.98 -10.30 9.03
C TYR A 43 4.42 -9.63 10.27
N TYR A 44 3.41 -10.23 10.89
CA TYR A 44 2.88 -9.73 12.14
C TYR A 44 2.57 -10.85 13.13
N THR A 45 2.58 -10.47 14.41
CA THR A 45 2.11 -11.30 15.51
C THR A 45 1.06 -10.54 16.32
N PRO A 46 -0.12 -11.13 16.59
CA PRO A 46 -1.07 -10.54 17.52
C PRO A 46 -0.49 -10.44 18.94
N GLU A 47 -0.64 -9.27 19.58
CA GLU A 47 -0.24 -9.00 20.96
C GLU A 47 -1.39 -8.29 21.71
N ALA A 48 -1.30 -8.19 23.05
CA ALA A 48 -2.37 -7.62 23.87
C ALA A 48 -2.75 -6.17 23.51
N ARG A 49 -1.80 -5.40 22.96
CA ARG A 49 -1.97 -3.98 22.62
C ARG A 49 -2.26 -3.73 21.13
N GLY A 50 -2.32 -4.77 20.31
CA GLY A 50 -2.48 -4.64 18.86
C GLY A 50 -1.65 -5.67 18.09
N TYR A 51 -1.42 -5.42 16.82
CA TYR A 51 -0.62 -6.31 15.98
C TYR A 51 0.81 -5.79 15.89
N ARG A 52 1.77 -6.55 16.42
CA ARG A 52 3.18 -6.25 16.25
C ARG A 52 3.57 -6.61 14.84
N VAL A 53 3.79 -5.60 14.02
CA VAL A 53 4.29 -5.72 12.67
C VAL A 53 5.80 -5.63 12.69
N VAL A 54 6.45 -6.56 12.01
CA VAL A 54 7.89 -6.59 11.81
C VAL A 54 8.17 -6.53 10.32
N VAL A 55 9.01 -5.58 9.93
CA VAL A 55 9.49 -5.44 8.55
C VAL A 55 11.00 -5.57 8.55
N THR A 56 11.53 -6.47 7.72
CA THR A 56 12.98 -6.61 7.51
C THR A 56 13.28 -6.22 6.07
N LEU A 57 14.07 -5.16 5.89
CA LEU A 57 14.48 -4.63 4.58
C LEU A 57 16.00 -4.77 4.43
N ALA A 58 16.46 -5.17 3.25
CA ALA A 58 17.89 -5.17 2.93
C ALA A 58 18.11 -4.44 1.59
N PRO A 59 19.23 -3.71 1.44
CA PRO A 59 19.65 -3.25 0.12
C PRO A 59 19.84 -4.44 -0.81
N ARG A 60 19.34 -4.33 -2.03
CA ARG A 60 19.46 -5.41 -3.03
C ARG A 60 20.91 -5.72 -3.41
N ALA A 61 21.81 -4.73 -3.28
CA ALA A 61 23.21 -4.84 -3.69
C ALA A 61 24.18 -5.23 -2.55
N ALA A 62 23.78 -5.12 -1.27
CA ALA A 62 24.66 -5.39 -0.13
C ALA A 62 23.91 -5.44 1.22
N ALA A 63 24.49 -6.11 2.21
CA ALA A 63 24.11 -6.07 3.63
C ALA A 63 24.68 -4.80 4.32
N PRO A 64 24.15 -4.32 5.46
CA PRO A 64 23.27 -5.00 6.41
C PRO A 64 21.76 -4.79 6.20
N ALA A 65 20.97 -5.77 6.66
CA ALA A 65 19.52 -5.64 6.74
C ALA A 65 19.12 -4.73 7.91
N MET A 66 18.06 -3.96 7.70
CA MET A 66 17.39 -3.12 8.71
C MET A 66 16.08 -3.78 9.11
N ARG A 67 15.80 -3.77 10.42
CA ARG A 67 14.56 -4.30 10.98
C ARG A 67 13.78 -3.17 11.65
N PHE A 68 12.53 -3.04 11.27
CA PHE A 68 11.58 -2.09 11.81
C PHE A 68 10.46 -2.84 12.53
N GLU A 69 10.06 -2.32 13.68
CA GLU A 69 8.98 -2.88 14.47
C GLU A 69 8.03 -1.79 14.93
N ALA A 70 6.74 -2.05 14.82
CA ALA A 70 5.72 -1.21 15.44
C ALA A 70 4.53 -2.06 15.85
N VAL A 71 3.77 -1.58 16.83
CA VAL A 71 2.49 -2.17 17.22
C VAL A 71 1.38 -1.32 16.62
N LEU A 72 0.58 -1.92 15.74
CA LEU A 72 -0.58 -1.27 15.13
C LEU A 72 -1.84 -1.62 15.92
N GLY A 73 -2.50 -0.58 16.46
CA GLY A 73 -3.85 -0.65 16.98
C GLY A 73 -4.89 -0.84 15.87
N ALA A 74 -6.17 -0.91 16.23
CA ALA A 74 -7.25 -0.98 15.25
C ALA A 74 -7.20 0.21 14.30
N ASP A 75 -7.32 -0.06 13.00
CA ASP A 75 -7.34 0.92 11.90
C ASP A 75 -6.12 1.85 11.84
N GLN A 76 -5.02 1.47 12.49
CA GLN A 76 -3.74 2.18 12.39
C GLN A 76 -2.92 1.65 11.21
N SER A 77 -2.14 2.55 10.62
CA SER A 77 -1.16 2.23 9.59
C SER A 77 0.19 2.86 9.88
N MET A 78 1.24 2.29 9.26
CA MET A 78 2.54 2.92 9.14
C MET A 78 2.92 3.02 7.67
N THR A 79 3.76 4.00 7.35
CA THR A 79 4.33 4.14 6.00
C THR A 79 5.85 4.05 6.09
N LEU A 80 6.46 3.26 5.19
CA LEU A 80 7.89 3.23 4.98
C LEU A 80 8.18 3.75 3.57
N SER A 81 9.20 4.60 3.44
CA SER A 81 9.60 5.17 2.16
C SER A 81 11.11 5.30 2.06
N THR A 82 11.63 5.28 0.83
CA THR A 82 13.03 5.60 0.57
C THR A 82 13.15 7.02 0.02
N PRO A 83 14.16 7.80 0.47
CA PRO A 83 14.42 9.12 -0.07
C PRO A 83 14.80 9.05 -1.56
N ARG A 84 14.34 10.04 -2.32
CA ARG A 84 14.66 10.26 -3.74
C ARG A 84 15.11 11.71 -3.95
N ALA A 85 15.56 12.05 -5.17
CA ALA A 85 15.93 13.43 -5.46
C ALA A 85 14.73 14.37 -5.28
N PRO A 86 14.95 15.64 -4.92
CA PRO A 86 13.86 16.61 -4.79
C PRO A 86 13.02 16.68 -6.08
N GLY A 87 11.72 16.44 -5.97
CA GLY A 87 10.78 16.44 -7.10
C GLY A 87 10.48 15.05 -7.68
N ASP A 88 11.24 14.01 -7.32
CA ASP A 88 10.97 12.64 -7.75
C ASP A 88 9.87 11.98 -6.93
N ALA A 89 9.18 11.03 -7.57
CA ALA A 89 8.25 10.15 -6.91
C ALA A 89 8.96 9.26 -5.88
N THR A 90 8.57 9.33 -4.61
CA THR A 90 9.08 8.42 -3.58
C THR A 90 8.52 7.02 -3.75
N ASP A 91 9.40 6.03 -3.66
CA ASP A 91 9.00 4.64 -3.45
C ASP A 91 8.53 4.51 -1.99
N ALA A 92 7.25 4.20 -1.81
CA ALA A 92 6.61 4.12 -0.50
C ALA A 92 5.68 2.91 -0.42
N ILE A 93 5.57 2.35 0.77
CA ILE A 93 4.58 1.34 1.11
C ILE A 93 3.81 1.76 2.36
N GLU A 94 2.53 1.44 2.39
CA GLU A 94 1.70 1.52 3.57
C GLU A 94 1.43 0.11 4.09
N ILE A 95 1.55 -0.05 5.42
CA ILE A 95 1.20 -1.27 6.12
C ILE A 95 0.11 -0.90 7.13
N ALA A 96 -1.10 -1.42 6.91
CA ALA A 96 -2.28 -1.05 7.68
C ALA A 96 -2.90 -2.30 8.32
N ARG A 97 -3.33 -2.16 9.58
CA ARG A 97 -4.23 -3.15 10.18
C ARG A 97 -5.65 -2.86 9.71
N VAL A 98 -6.27 -3.83 9.05
CA VAL A 98 -7.67 -3.74 8.57
C VAL A 98 -8.44 -4.90 9.17
N GLY A 99 -9.29 -4.63 10.16
CA GLY A 99 -9.94 -5.68 10.94
C GLY A 99 -8.93 -6.60 11.63
N ASP A 100 -8.95 -7.88 11.24
CA ASP A 100 -8.08 -8.93 11.81
C ASP A 100 -6.92 -9.35 10.90
N SER A 101 -6.67 -8.60 9.83
CA SER A 101 -5.53 -8.80 8.94
C SER A 101 -4.65 -7.56 8.81
N VAL A 102 -3.43 -7.77 8.31
CA VAL A 102 -2.51 -6.70 7.93
C VAL A 102 -2.44 -6.64 6.42
N GLN A 103 -2.65 -5.45 5.86
CA GLN A 103 -2.54 -5.22 4.43
C GLN A 103 -1.28 -4.41 4.12
N VAL A 104 -0.58 -4.81 3.07
CA VAL A 104 0.58 -4.09 2.53
C VAL A 104 0.20 -3.53 1.16
N ARG A 105 0.38 -2.23 0.98
CA ARG A 105 0.00 -1.51 -0.24
C ARG A 105 1.16 -0.66 -0.73
N ALA A 106 1.44 -0.70 -2.03
CA ALA A 106 2.33 0.29 -2.63
C ALA A 106 1.63 1.65 -2.65
N ARG A 107 2.32 2.69 -2.19
CA ARG A 107 1.87 4.08 -2.23
C ARG A 107 2.59 4.77 -3.38
N ARG A 108 1.87 5.13 -4.44
CA ARG A 108 2.44 6.01 -5.47
C ARG A 108 2.26 7.46 -5.03
N THR A 109 3.19 8.33 -5.40
CA THR A 109 3.31 9.72 -4.93
C THR A 109 2.04 10.58 -5.09
N GLY A 110 1.09 10.20 -5.96
CA GLY A 110 -0.23 10.83 -6.03
C GLY A 110 -1.01 10.77 -4.72
N ASP A 111 -0.87 9.69 -3.94
CA ASP A 111 -1.65 9.45 -2.74
C ASP A 111 -1.11 10.19 -1.51
N LEU A 112 0.20 10.48 -1.48
CA LEU A 112 0.86 11.22 -0.38
C LEU A 112 0.58 12.73 -0.45
N ARG A 113 0.45 13.27 -1.67
CA ARG A 113 0.05 14.67 -1.90
C ARG A 113 -1.36 14.97 -1.37
N GLN A 114 -2.26 13.99 -1.46
CA GLN A 114 -3.66 14.14 -1.05
C GLN A 114 -3.81 14.18 0.49
N ALA A 115 -2.97 13.45 1.23
CA ALA A 115 -2.93 13.51 2.70
C ALA A 115 -2.38 14.85 3.22
N ALA A 116 -1.40 15.45 2.52
CA ALA A 116 -0.82 16.74 2.89
C ALA A 116 -1.67 17.97 2.47
N ALA A 117 -2.76 17.76 1.73
CA ALA A 117 -3.64 18.81 1.22
C ALA A 117 -4.98 18.92 1.98
N LEU A 118 -5.11 18.20 3.10
CA LEU A 118 -6.32 18.16 3.94
C LEU A 118 -6.21 19.04 5.21
N ASP A 119 -5.18 19.89 5.31
CA ASP A 119 -4.98 20.87 6.39
C ASP A 119 -5.47 22.27 6.01
#